data_AF-A0A8T6LMP4-F1
#
_entry.id   AF-A0A8T6LMP4-F1
#
_cell.length_a   1.000
_cell.length_b   1.000
_cell.length_c   1.000
_cell.angle_alpha   90.00
_cell.angle_beta   90.00
_cell.angle_gamma   90.00
#
_symmetry.space_group_name_H-M   'P 1'
#
loop_
_entity.id
_entity.type
_entity.pdbx_description
1 polymer ?
#
loop_
_entity_poly.entity_id
_entity_poly.type
_entity_poly.pdbx_seq_one_letter_code
_entity_poly.pdbx_strand_id
1 'polypeptide(L)'
;MDDAQVEAALRRYREMPLPDRLPAWNSLVIADGGEIWARRFAIRGAETVVRDVFAADGRFLGQVVAPASLRIQHVGDGSVTVISTDDLGVERVEVYELQMP
;
A
#
# COMPACT_ATOMS: atom_id res chain seq x y z
N MET A 1 8.13 5.79 27.84
CA MET A 1 8.91 4.68 27.27
C MET A 1 10.36 4.95 27.63
N ASP A 2 11.05 4.01 28.25
CA ASP A 2 12.44 4.23 28.68
C ASP A 2 13.42 3.97 27.51
N ASP A 3 14.59 4.63 27.54
CA ASP A 3 15.59 4.52 26.47
C ASP A 3 16.18 3.11 26.36
N ALA A 4 16.20 2.35 27.46
CA ALA A 4 16.70 0.97 27.48
C ALA A 4 15.78 0.01 26.71
N GLN A 5 14.47 0.23 26.74
CA GLN A 5 13.45 -0.49 25.98
C GLN A 5 13.60 -0.23 24.48
N VAL A 6 13.87 1.02 24.09
CA VAL A 6 14.12 1.38 22.68
C VAL A 6 15.35 0.66 22.17
N GLU A 7 16.45 0.70 22.92
CA GLU A 7 17.72 0.11 22.49
C GLU A 7 17.64 -1.42 22.42
N ALA A 8 16.95 -2.05 23.36
CA ALA A 8 16.68 -3.49 23.34
C ALA A 8 15.80 -3.90 22.13
N ALA A 9 14.79 -3.10 21.79
CA ALA A 9 13.94 -3.33 20.63
C ALA A 9 14.71 -3.19 19.30
N LEU A 10 15.55 -2.16 19.18
CA LEU A 10 16.39 -1.94 18.00
C LEU A 10 17.41 -3.06 17.82
N ARG A 11 18.04 -3.53 18.90
CA ARG A 11 18.97 -4.67 18.85
C ARG A 11 18.27 -5.92 18.32
N ARG A 12 17.11 -6.24 18.88
CA ARG A 12 16.31 -7.40 18.44
C ARG A 12 15.86 -7.28 16.99
N TYR A 13 15.55 -6.08 16.52
CA TYR A 13 15.21 -5.84 15.11
C TYR A 13 16.41 -6.06 14.17
N ARG A 14 17.61 -5.60 14.55
CA ARG A 14 18.84 -5.79 13.75
C ARG A 14 19.29 -7.25 13.68
N GLU A 15 19.03 -8.02 14.72
CA GLU A 15 19.36 -9.45 14.81
C GLU A 15 18.27 -10.36 14.21
N MET A 16 17.13 -9.79 13.80
CA MET A 16 16.04 -10.56 13.22
C MET A 16 16.45 -11.06 11.82
N PRO A 17 16.44 -12.38 11.55
CA PRO A 17 16.79 -12.90 10.25
C PRO A 17 15.79 -12.37 9.20
N LEU A 18 16.32 -11.69 8.18
CA LEU A 18 15.53 -11.29 7.03
C LEU A 18 15.16 -12.54 6.22
N PRO A 19 13.90 -12.68 5.79
CA PRO A 19 13.52 -13.81 4.95
C PRO A 19 14.20 -13.71 3.58
N ASP A 20 14.61 -14.86 3.03
CA ASP A 20 15.24 -14.95 1.69
C ASP A 20 14.29 -14.51 0.57
N ARG A 21 12.98 -14.46 0.85
CA ARG A 21 11.93 -14.07 -0.09
C ARG A 21 10.91 -13.19 0.59
N LEU A 22 10.52 -12.12 -0.10
CA LEU A 22 9.41 -11.27 0.32
C LEU A 22 8.12 -11.70 -0.40
N PRO A 23 6.94 -11.46 0.20
CA PRO A 23 5.67 -11.64 -0.49
C PRO A 23 5.62 -10.83 -1.79
N ALA A 24 4.94 -11.33 -2.82
CA ALA A 24 4.71 -10.54 -4.03
C ALA A 24 3.74 -9.38 -3.76
N TRP A 25 2.66 -9.67 -3.02
CA TRP A 25 1.62 -8.70 -2.64
C TRP A 25 1.31 -8.79 -1.15
N ASN A 26 0.78 -7.72 -0.57
CA ASN A 26 0.44 -7.66 0.85
C ASN A 26 -0.96 -7.14 1.17
N SER A 27 -1.69 -6.64 0.17
CA SER A 27 -3.12 -6.33 0.29
C SER A 27 -3.80 -6.34 -1.07
N LEU A 28 -5.11 -6.61 -1.06
CA LEU A 28 -5.96 -6.58 -2.24
C LEU A 28 -7.12 -5.61 -1.99
N VAL A 29 -7.54 -4.91 -3.04
CA VAL A 29 -8.80 -4.16 -3.08
C VAL A 29 -9.55 -4.64 -4.31
N ILE A 30 -10.83 -4.96 -4.16
CA ILE A 30 -11.71 -5.32 -5.27
C ILE A 30 -12.49 -4.07 -5.64
N ALA A 31 -12.38 -3.64 -6.90
CA ALA A 31 -13.11 -2.51 -7.44
C ALA A 31 -14.55 -2.89 -7.79
N ASP A 32 -15.42 -1.90 -8.01
CA ASP A 32 -16.83 -2.13 -8.33
C ASP A 32 -17.04 -2.91 -9.64
N GLY A 33 -16.14 -2.74 -10.62
CA GLY A 33 -16.12 -3.50 -11.87
C GLY A 33 -15.58 -4.94 -11.72
N GLY A 34 -15.12 -5.32 -10.53
CA GLY A 34 -14.51 -6.61 -10.24
C GLY A 34 -13.00 -6.66 -10.49
N GLU A 35 -12.37 -5.56 -10.89
CA GLU A 35 -10.91 -5.49 -11.00
C GLU A 35 -10.24 -5.67 -9.64
N ILE A 36 -9.11 -6.38 -9.64
CA ILE A 36 -8.33 -6.66 -8.44
C ILE A 36 -7.10 -5.76 -8.43
N TRP A 37 -7.00 -4.92 -7.42
CA TRP A 37 -5.88 -4.01 -7.19
C TRP A 37 -4.95 -4.58 -6.13
N ALA A 38 -3.94 -5.31 -6.58
CA ALA A 38 -3.00 -5.99 -5.71
C ALA A 38 -1.80 -5.11 -5.36
N ARG A 39 -1.70 -4.69 -4.10
CA ARG A 39 -0.57 -3.90 -3.59
C ARG A 39 0.66 -4.78 -3.51
N ARG A 40 1.70 -4.43 -4.29
CA ARG A 40 3.00 -5.10 -4.15
C ARG A 40 3.56 -4.87 -2.77
N PHE A 41 4.25 -5.89 -2.25
CA PHE A 41 5.00 -5.72 -1.02
C PHE A 41 6.07 -4.64 -1.24
N ALA A 42 6.13 -3.69 -0.31
CA ALA A 42 7.14 -2.64 -0.30
C ALA A 42 7.80 -2.65 1.07
N ILE A 43 9.13 -2.51 1.09
CA ILE A 43 9.89 -2.39 2.32
C ILE A 43 9.51 -1.11 3.07
N ARG A 44 9.70 -1.12 4.39
CA ARG A 44 9.43 0.04 5.23
C ARG A 44 10.30 1.22 4.78
N GLY A 45 9.69 2.40 4.60
CA GLY A 45 10.36 3.61 4.14
C GLY A 45 10.28 3.85 2.63
N ALA A 46 9.67 2.96 1.84
CA ALA A 46 9.37 3.25 0.45
C ALA A 46 8.41 4.45 0.34
N GLU A 47 8.73 5.42 -0.51
CA GLU A 47 7.89 6.62 -0.73
C GLU A 47 6.67 6.31 -1.59
N THR A 48 6.80 5.36 -2.52
CA THR A 48 5.74 4.92 -3.42
C THR A 48 5.55 3.40 -3.37
N VAL A 49 4.38 2.95 -3.77
CA VAL A 49 4.06 1.54 -3.94
C VAL A 49 3.36 1.31 -5.27
N VAL A 50 3.67 0.16 -5.87
CA VAL A 50 3.02 -0.32 -7.10
C VAL A 50 1.82 -1.16 -6.74
N ARG A 51 0.71 -0.96 -7.45
CA ARG A 51 -0.44 -1.87 -7.47
C ARG A 51 -0.56 -2.49 -8.85
N ASP A 52 -0.50 -3.81 -8.90
CA ASP A 52 -0.85 -4.55 -10.12
C ASP A 52 -2.37 -4.63 -10.20
N VAL A 53 -2.93 -4.24 -11.36
CA VAL A 53 -4.37 -4.26 -11.61
C VAL A 53 -4.68 -5.43 -12.52
N PHE A 54 -5.64 -6.26 -12.11
CA PHE A 54 -6.13 -7.39 -12.87
C PHE A 54 -7.62 -7.20 -13.14
N ALA A 55 -8.10 -7.65 -14.30
CA ALA A 55 -9.52 -7.80 -14.56
C ALA A 55 -10.10 -8.92 -13.68
N ALA A 56 -11.43 -8.98 -13.57
CA ALA A 56 -12.14 -9.99 -12.80
C ALA A 56 -11.84 -11.44 -13.25
N ASP A 57 -11.41 -11.63 -14.50
CA ASP A 57 -10.98 -12.90 -15.08
C ASP A 57 -9.50 -13.25 -14.77
N GLY A 58 -8.80 -12.39 -14.03
CA GLY A 58 -7.39 -12.55 -13.67
C GLY A 58 -6.41 -12.01 -14.72
N ARG A 59 -6.87 -11.46 -15.85
CA ARG A 59 -5.99 -10.87 -16.86
C ARG A 59 -5.35 -9.60 -16.33
N PHE A 60 -4.03 -9.46 -16.48
CA PHE A 60 -3.32 -8.25 -16.11
C PHE A 60 -3.73 -7.05 -16.99
N LEU A 61 -4.12 -5.95 -16.36
CA LEU A 61 -4.53 -4.70 -17.01
C LEU A 61 -3.44 -3.64 -17.01
N GLY A 62 -2.60 -3.62 -15.97
CA GLY A 62 -1.53 -2.63 -15.85
C GLY A 62 -1.11 -2.39 -14.42
N GLN A 63 -0.45 -1.26 -14.19
CA GLN A 63 0.07 -0.88 -12.88
C GLN A 63 -0.33 0.54 -12.51
N VAL A 64 -0.63 0.75 -11.24
CA VAL A 64 -0.78 2.09 -10.64
C VAL A 64 0.33 2.32 -9.64
N VAL A 65 0.99 3.47 -9.75
CA VAL A 65 1.99 3.93 -8.78
C VAL A 65 1.35 5.03 -7.94
N ALA A 66 1.38 4.87 -6.63
CA ALA A 66 0.86 5.86 -5.68
C ALA A 66 1.81 6.02 -4.49
N PRO A 67 1.76 7.16 -3.77
CA PRO A 67 2.48 7.30 -2.51
C PRO A 67 2.15 6.15 -1.55
N ALA A 68 3.16 5.60 -0.89
CA ALA A 68 3.00 4.45 -0.01
C ALA A 68 2.16 4.74 1.24
N SER A 69 2.02 6.03 1.59
CA SER A 69 1.17 6.54 2.68
C SER A 69 -0.33 6.47 2.37
N LEU A 70 -0.73 6.42 1.09
CA LEU A 70 -2.14 6.36 0.72
C LEU A 70 -2.72 4.97 0.96
N ARG A 71 -3.78 4.91 1.79
CA ARG A 71 -4.55 3.69 2.02
C ARG A 71 -5.82 3.75 1.18
N ILE A 72 -5.78 3.09 0.01
CA ILE A 72 -6.97 2.89 -0.84
C ILE A 72 -8.02 2.12 -0.05
N GLN A 73 -9.23 2.69 0.03
CA GLN A 73 -10.40 2.07 0.65
C GLN A 73 -11.38 1.55 -0.40
N HIS A 74 -11.50 2.25 -1.53
CA HIS A 74 -12.49 1.94 -2.56
C HIS A 74 -12.01 2.41 -3.93
N VAL A 75 -12.41 1.68 -4.97
CA VAL A 75 -12.12 1.98 -6.38
C VAL A 75 -13.40 1.74 -7.17
N GLY A 76 -13.90 2.77 -7.83
CA GLY A 76 -15.20 2.76 -8.51
C GLY A 76 -15.45 4.05 -9.27
N ASP A 77 -16.31 3.99 -10.29
CA ASP A 77 -16.76 5.16 -11.07
C ASP A 77 -15.64 6.04 -11.64
N GLY A 78 -14.51 5.43 -12.03
CA GLY A 78 -13.35 6.17 -12.53
C GLY A 78 -12.61 6.96 -11.44
N SER A 79 -12.80 6.61 -10.17
CA SER A 79 -12.18 7.27 -9.03
C SER A 79 -11.59 6.29 -8.01
N VAL A 80 -10.72 6.81 -7.14
CA VAL A 80 -10.14 6.10 -6.00
C VAL A 80 -10.37 6.91 -4.75
N THR A 81 -11.02 6.29 -3.76
CA THR A 81 -11.14 6.84 -2.42
C THR A 81 -10.00 6.33 -1.55
N VAL A 82 -9.25 7.25 -0.95
CA VAL A 82 -8.10 6.94 -0.10
C VAL A 82 -8.25 7.58 1.27
N ILE A 83 -7.61 6.97 2.26
CA ILE A 83 -7.28 7.62 3.52
C ILE A 83 -5.81 8.03 3.47
N SER A 84 -5.55 9.32 3.66
CA SER A 84 -4.22 9.90 3.86
C SER A 84 -4.06 10.33 5.32
N THR A 85 -2.81 10.51 5.74
CA THR A 85 -2.48 11.11 7.04
C THR A 85 -1.52 12.25 6.78
N ASP A 86 -1.83 13.43 7.32
CA ASP A 86 -0.98 14.61 7.15
C ASP A 86 0.13 14.70 8.20
N ASP A 87 0.92 15.77 8.12
CA ASP A 87 2.06 16.01 9.01
C ASP A 87 1.66 16.21 10.49
N LEU A 88 0.38 16.52 10.76
CA LEU A 88 -0.17 16.64 12.11
C LEU A 88 -0.78 15.32 12.61
N GLY A 89 -0.71 14.25 11.81
CA GLY A 89 -1.28 12.94 12.14
C GLY A 89 -2.79 12.86 11.93
N VAL A 90 -3.40 13.83 11.25
CA VAL A 90 -4.84 13.85 11.01
C VAL A 90 -5.18 13.01 9.79
N GLU A 91 -6.13 12.07 9.95
CA GLU A 91 -6.64 11.28 8.83
C GLU A 91 -7.60 12.10 7.96
N ARG A 92 -7.42 12.03 6.65
CA ARG A 92 -8.31 12.64 5.66
C ARG A 92 -8.82 11.60 4.69
N VAL A 93 -10.07 11.76 4.27
CA VAL A 93 -10.62 11.03 3.13
C VAL A 93 -10.46 11.90 1.90
N GLU A 94 -9.80 11.37 0.89
CA GLU A 94 -9.52 12.05 -0.37
C GLU A 94 -10.02 11.18 -1.53
N VAL A 95 -10.52 11.82 -2.58
CA VAL A 95 -11.00 11.16 -3.80
C VAL A 95 -10.17 11.67 -4.96
N TYR A 96 -9.59 10.73 -5.71
CA TYR A 96 -8.76 11.00 -6.88
C TYR A 96 -9.42 10.43 -8.12
N GLU A 97 -9.42 11.16 -9.23
CA GLU A 97 -9.82 10.61 -10.53
C GLU A 97 -8.73 9.70 -11.08
N LEU A 98 -9.16 8.58 -11.67
CA LEU A 98 -8.29 7.66 -12.40
C LEU A 98 -8.08 8.17 -13.82
N GLN A 99 -6.83 8.48 -14.12
CA GLN A 99 -6.41 8.78 -15.48
C GLN A 99 -5.82 7.51 -16.08
N MET A 100 -6.49 6.97 -17.09
CA MET A 100 -5.90 5.95 -17.95
C MET A 100 -5.16 6.66 -19.10
N PRO A 101 -3.93 6.22 -19.44
CA PRO A 101 -3.20 6.76 -20.58
C PRO A 101 -3.87 6.44 -21.92
#